data_AF-A0A392N403-F1
#
_entry.id   AF-A0A392N403-F1
#
_cell.length_a   1.000
_cell.length_b   1.000
_cell.length_c   1.000
_cell.angle_alpha   90.00
_cell.angle_beta   90.00
_cell.angle_gamma   90.00
#
_symmetry.space_group_name_H-M   'P 1'
#
loop_
_entity.id
_entity.type
_entity.pdbx_description
1 polymer ?
#
loop_
_entity_poly.entity_id
_entity_poly.type
_entity_poly.pdbx_seq_one_letter_code
_entity_poly.pdbx_strand_id
1 'polypeptide(L)' 'MANILKVLQCFEHYSAISAFAPVANPTNCPWGQKAFTNYLGDNKSDWEDYDATYLVRKHPNVSTTILIDQ' A
#
# COMPACT_ATOMS: atom_id res chain seq x y z
N MET A 1 5.47 -1.17 9.26
CA MET A 1 5.03 -1.49 7.88
C MET A 1 3.54 -1.21 7.61
N ALA A 2 2.76 -0.64 8.55
CA ALA A 2 1.30 -0.47 8.40
C ALA A 2 0.84 0.97 8.03
N ASN A 3 1.73 1.95 7.90
CA ASN A 3 1.33 3.36 7.87
C ASN A 3 0.89 3.86 6.48
N ILE A 4 1.48 3.37 5.38
CA ILE A 4 1.09 3.83 4.02
C ILE A 4 -0.27 3.29 3.61
N LEU A 5 -0.52 2.00 3.80
CA LEU A 5 -1.74 1.33 3.33
C LEU A 5 -3.01 1.91 3.96
N LYS A 6 -2.96 2.19 5.27
CA LYS A 6 -4.09 2.77 6.00
C LYS A 6 -4.47 4.15 5.47
N VAL A 7 -3.49 4.95 5.06
CA VAL A 7 -3.74 6.31 4.58
C VAL A 7 -4.27 6.29 3.15
N LEU A 8 -3.79 5.38 2.31
CA LEU A 8 -4.33 5.22 0.95
C LEU A 8 -5.79 4.74 0.92
N GLN A 9 -6.34 4.32 2.06
CA GLN A 9 -7.76 3.98 2.22
C GLN A 9 -8.56 5.11 2.90
N CYS A 10 -7.90 6.12 3.46
CA CYS A 10 -8.48 7.14 4.34
C CYS A 10 -7.79 8.51 4.17
N PHE A 11 -7.66 8.98 2.93
CA PHE A 11 -6.92 10.22 2.60
C PHE A 11 -7.42 11.48 3.31
N GLU A 12 -8.71 11.53 3.66
CA GLU A 12 -9.32 12.68 4.33
C GLU A 12 -8.84 12.88 5.78
N HIS A 13 -8.21 11.86 6.38
CA HIS A 13 -7.79 11.90 7.77
C HIS A 13 -6.32 12.29 7.97
N TYR A 14 -5.52 12.42 6.91
CA TYR A 14 -4.09 12.63 7.01
C TYR A 14 -3.60 13.72 6.06
N SER A 15 -2.94 14.76 6.60
CA SER A 15 -2.44 15.89 5.83
C SER A 15 -1.13 15.61 5.08
N ALA A 16 -0.30 14.67 5.56
CA ALA A 16 0.96 14.28 4.94
C ALA A 16 1.37 12.86 5.36
N ILE A 17 2.14 12.18 4.52
CA ILE A 17 2.63 10.81 4.76
C ILE A 17 4.11 10.75 4.44
N SER A 18 4.90 10.07 5.28
CA SER A 18 6.27 9.68 4.95
C SER A 18 6.53 8.21 5.22
N ALA A 19 7.45 7.62 4.47
CA ALA A 19 7.95 6.27 4.74
C ALA A 19 9.43 6.12 4.34
N PHE A 20 10.14 5.32 5.13
CA PHE A 20 11.52 4.90 4.87
C PHE A 20 11.55 3.49 4.30
N ALA A 21 12.25 3.31 3.18
CA ALA A 21 12.41 2.05 2.46
C ALA A 21 11.13 1.18 2.41
N PRO A 22 9.98 1.70 1.93
CA PRO A 22 8.73 0.96 2.00
C PRO A 22 8.69 -0.19 0.99
N VAL A 23 8.08 -1.31 1.40
CA VAL A 23 7.61 -2.33 0.46
C VAL A 23 6.35 -1.79 -0.23
N ALA A 24 6.53 -1.05 -1.33
CA ALA A 24 5.45 -0.33 -2.02
C ALA A 24 4.61 -1.19 -3.00
N ASN A 25 5.10 -2.38 -3.35
CA ASN A 25 4.42 -3.33 -4.26
C ASN A 25 4.55 -4.77 -3.72
N PRO A 26 3.98 -5.07 -2.54
CA PRO A 26 4.08 -6.39 -1.91
C PRO A 26 3.52 -7.53 -2.76
N THR A 27 2.56 -7.25 -3.65
CA THR A 27 1.99 -8.23 -4.59
C THR A 27 3.06 -8.81 -5.53
N ASN A 28 4.10 -8.04 -5.84
CA ASN A 28 5.14 -8.41 -6.79
C ASN A 28 6.51 -8.66 -6.16
N CYS A 29 6.58 -8.91 -4.84
CA CYS A 29 7.83 -9.29 -4.19
C CYS A 29 7.71 -10.61 -3.41
N PRO A 30 8.77 -11.43 -3.30
CA PRO A 30 8.68 -12.76 -2.66
C PRO A 30 8.19 -12.71 -1.21
N TRP A 31 8.63 -11.70 -0.46
CA TRP A 31 8.22 -11.54 0.95
C TRP A 31 6.74 -11.16 1.06
N GLY A 32 6.27 -10.23 0.24
CA GLY A 32 4.87 -9.79 0.23
C GLY A 32 3.92 -10.89 -0.26
N GLN A 33 4.29 -11.63 -1.32
CA GLN A 33 3.51 -12.78 -1.79
C GLN A 33 3.37 -13.86 -0.71
N LYS A 34 4.46 -14.18 -0.01
CA LYS A 34 4.43 -15.13 1.11
C LYS A 34 3.53 -14.63 2.24
N ALA A 35 3.63 -13.36 2.61
CA ALA A 35 2.80 -12.78 3.65
C ALA A 35 1.31 -12.79 3.25
N PHE A 36 0.97 -12.31 2.05
CA PHE A 36 -0.40 -12.24 1.57
C PHE A 36 -1.03 -13.61 1.37
N THR A 37 -0.29 -14.59 0.86
CA THR A 37 -0.79 -15.97 0.79
C THR A 37 -1.20 -16.51 2.16
N ASN A 38 -0.41 -16.23 3.20
CA ASN A 38 -0.70 -16.70 4.56
C ASN A 38 -1.86 -15.96 5.24
N TYR A 39 -2.04 -14.67 4.96
CA TYR A 39 -3.02 -13.82 5.66
C TYR A 39 -4.33 -13.60 4.89
N LEU A 40 -4.26 -13.52 3.55
CA LEU A 40 -5.35 -13.18 2.65
C LEU A 40 -5.75 -14.35 1.74
N GLY A 41 -4.93 -15.41 1.69
CA GLY A 41 -5.14 -16.57 0.80
C GLY A 41 -4.53 -16.38 -0.59
N ASP A 42 -4.79 -17.33 -1.49
CA ASP A 42 -4.15 -17.41 -2.82
C ASP A 42 -4.75 -16.47 -3.87
N ASN A 43 -5.87 -15.82 -3.56
CA ASN A 43 -6.55 -14.93 -4.50
C ASN A 43 -5.86 -13.56 -4.56
N LYS A 44 -5.09 -13.33 -5.63
CA LYS A 44 -4.35 -12.09 -5.83
C LYS A 44 -5.23 -10.84 -5.93
N SER A 45 -6.48 -10.98 -6.34
CA SER A 45 -7.42 -9.85 -6.39
C SER A 45 -7.64 -9.25 -5.01
N ASP A 46 -7.62 -10.07 -3.96
CA ASP A 46 -7.82 -9.64 -2.57
C ASP A 46 -6.58 -8.90 -2.04
N TRP A 47 -5.42 -9.08 -2.68
CA TRP A 47 -4.16 -8.43 -2.28
C TRP A 47 -4.09 -6.98 -2.77
N GLU A 48 -4.82 -6.64 -3.83
CA GLU A 48 -4.79 -5.31 -4.44
C GLU A 48 -5.23 -4.21 -3.47
N ASP A 49 -6.11 -4.54 -2.52
CA ASP A 49 -6.57 -3.60 -1.48
C ASP A 49 -5.51 -3.33 -0.40
N TYR A 50 -4.42 -4.10 -0.39
CA TYR A 50 -3.30 -3.98 0.53
C TYR A 50 -1.98 -3.65 -0.17
N ASP A 51 -2.04 -3.25 -1.45
CA ASP A 51 -0.87 -2.88 -2.23
C ASP A 51 -0.92 -1.40 -2.61
N ALA A 52 0.08 -0.65 -2.18
CA ALA A 52 0.12 0.80 -2.40
C ALA A 52 0.13 1.17 -3.90
N THR A 53 0.72 0.33 -4.75
CA THR A 53 0.75 0.55 -6.20
C THR A 53 -0.64 0.42 -6.81
N TYR A 54 -1.44 -0.54 -6.33
CA TYR A 54 -2.82 -0.72 -6.79
C TYR A 54 -3.75 0.34 -6.20
N LEU A 55 -3.60 0.69 -4.93
CA LEU A 55 -4.42 1.72 -4.26
C LEU A 55 -4.25 3.10 -4.91
N VAL A 56 -3.02 3.51 -5.27
CA VAL A 56 -2.79 4.78 -5.98
C VAL A 56 -3.50 4.81 -7.34
N ARG A 57 -3.58 3.68 -8.05
CA ARG A 57 -4.34 3.58 -9.32
C ARG A 57 -5.84 3.72 -9.12
N LYS A 58 -6.38 3.21 -8.01
CA LYS A 58 -7.81 3.33 -7.66
C LYS A 58 -8.19 4.76 -7.24
N HIS A 59 -7.23 5.55 -6.76
CA HIS A 59 -7.45 6.91 -6.25
C HIS A 59 -6.56 7.95 -6.95
N PRO A 60 -6.84 8.30 -8.22
CA PRO A 60 -6.01 9.24 -8.99
C PRO A 60 -6.03 10.69 -8.49
N ASN A 61 -7.04 11.07 -7.70
CA ASN A 61 -7.27 12.46 -7.26
C ASN A 61 -6.77 12.74 -5.83
N VAL A 62 -5.80 11.98 -5.35
CA VAL A 62 -5.21 12.18 -4.02
C VAL A 62 -4.37 13.45 -4.03
N SER A 63 -4.77 14.46 -3.24
CA SER A 63 -4.01 15.71 -3.08
C SER A 63 -3.01 15.70 -1.91
N THR A 64 -2.88 14.56 -1.23
CA THR A 64 -1.97 14.42 -0.07
C THR A 64 -0.52 14.33 -0.51
N THR A 65 0.36 15.09 0.14
CA THR A 65 1.81 15.02 -0.07
C THR A 65 2.36 13.70 0.46
N ILE A 66 3.04 12.93 -0.41
CA ILE A 66 3.71 11.67 -0.08
C ILE A 66 5.23 11.86 -0.19
N LEU A 67 5.94 11.65 0.91
CA LEU A 67 7.41 11.64 0.96
C LEU A 67 7.90 10.19 1.07
N ILE A 68 8.85 9.79 0.23
CA ILE A 68 9.52 8.48 0.30
C ILE A 68 11.01 8.75 0.50
N ASP A 69 11.56 8.17 1.56
CA ASP A 69 12.98 8.22 1.88
C ASP A 69 13.59 6.80 1.77
N GLN A 70 14.90 6.71 1.50
CA GLN A 70 15.62 5.45 1.25
C GLN A 70 16.35 4.93 2.48
#